data_AF-A0A7S4G4L2-F1
#
_entry.id   AF-A0A7S4G4L2-F1
#
_cell.length_a   1.000
_cell.length_b   1.000
_cell.length_c   1.000
_cell.angle_alpha   90.00
_cell.angle_beta   90.00
_cell.angle_gamma   90.00
#
_symmetry.space_group_name_H-M   'P 1'
#
loop_
_entity.id
_entity.type
_entity.pdbx_description
1 polymer ?
#
loop_
_entity_poly.entity_id
_entity_poly.type
_entity_poly.pdbx_seq_one_letter_code
_entity_poly.pdbx_strand_id
1 'polypeptide(L)'
;LNLNLRRNPVGPKGAQALSSLNKAASLRILTLDLGMSSVGYNGVQALASLKETPLLRTLALNLRDNSTGDDGAEVLAALKEAPLLHSLTLNLWGNSVGDSGAQALASL
;
A
#
# COMPACT_ATOMS: atom_id res chain seq x y z
N LEU A 1 -7.38 10.53 -6.83
CA LEU A 1 -6.26 10.26 -7.75
C LEU A 1 -6.30 8.78 -8.12
N ASN A 2 -6.20 8.45 -9.40
CA ASN A 2 -6.10 7.06 -9.87
C ASN A 2 -4.85 6.93 -10.74
N LEU A 3 -3.91 6.10 -10.32
CA LEU A 3 -2.65 5.84 -11.02
C LEU A 3 -2.55 4.34 -11.31
N ASN A 4 -2.46 3.99 -12.59
CA ASN A 4 -2.12 2.65 -13.03
C ASN A 4 -0.67 2.64 -13.52
N LEU A 5 0.20 2.05 -12.70
CA LEU A 5 1.63 1.88 -12.97
C LEU A 5 1.99 0.39 -12.99
N ARG A 6 1.00 -0.49 -13.22
CA ARG A 6 1.18 -1.93 -13.30
C ARG A 6 2.20 -2.27 -14.38
N ARG A 7 3.09 -3.24 -14.12
CA ARG A 7 4.15 -3.69 -15.04
C ARG A 7 5.11 -2.56 -15.47
N ASN A 8 5.32 -1.58 -14.60
CA ASN A 8 6.39 -0.59 -14.76
C ASN A 8 7.45 -0.79 -13.69
N PRO A 9 8.74 -0.52 -13.96
CA PRO A 9 9.82 -0.67 -12.99
C PRO A 9 9.81 0.50 -11.98
N VAL A 10 8.69 0.69 -11.27
CA VAL A 10 8.54 1.71 -10.22
C VAL A 10 9.57 1.47 -9.14
N GLY A 11 9.73 0.22 -8.72
CA GLY A 11 10.72 -0.17 -7.73
C GLY A 11 10.46 0.42 -6.34
N PRO A 12 11.33 0.12 -5.36
CA PRO A 12 11.23 0.68 -4.01
C PRO A 12 11.36 2.21 -4.01
N LYS A 13 12.22 2.78 -4.85
CA LYS A 13 12.42 4.24 -4.94
C LYS A 13 11.18 4.97 -5.49
N GLY A 14 10.53 4.41 -6.51
CA GLY A 14 9.30 5.00 -7.05
C GLY A 14 8.15 4.89 -6.05
N ALA A 15 8.03 3.77 -5.32
CA ALA A 15 7.06 3.63 -4.24
C ALA A 15 7.31 4.64 -3.11
N GLN A 16 8.58 4.90 -2.76
CA GLN A 16 8.96 5.96 -1.82
C GLN A 16 8.59 7.36 -2.33
N ALA A 17 8.75 7.63 -3.63
CA ALA A 17 8.29 8.90 -4.18
C ALA A 17 6.76 9.03 -4.12
N LEU A 18 6.03 7.94 -4.41
CA LEU A 18 4.57 7.89 -4.33
C LEU A 18 4.05 8.03 -2.89
N SER A 19 4.80 7.59 -1.88
CA SER A 19 4.36 7.73 -0.48
C SER A 19 4.25 9.19 -0.03
N SER A 20 4.90 10.14 -0.73
CA SER A 20 4.72 11.58 -0.52
C SER A 20 3.28 12.08 -0.69
N LEU A 21 2.41 11.27 -1.32
CA LEU A 21 0.97 11.52 -1.36
C LEU A 21 0.34 11.56 0.03
N ASN A 22 1.00 11.05 1.07
CA ASN A 22 0.58 11.21 2.46
C ASN A 22 0.49 12.69 2.91
N LYS A 23 1.16 13.61 2.22
CA LYS A 23 1.07 15.05 2.48
C LYS A 23 -0.01 15.76 1.67
N ALA A 24 -0.74 15.05 0.81
CA ALA A 24 -1.74 15.66 -0.06
C ALA A 24 -2.99 16.07 0.72
N ALA A 25 -3.08 17.36 1.09
CA ALA A 25 -4.11 17.90 1.99
C ALA A 25 -5.56 17.71 1.50
N SER A 26 -5.78 17.59 0.18
CA SER A 26 -7.12 17.44 -0.42
C SER A 26 -7.41 16.02 -0.96
N LEU A 27 -6.48 15.07 -0.79
CA LEU A 27 -6.63 13.74 -1.37
C LEU A 27 -7.60 12.89 -0.54
N ARG A 28 -8.80 12.66 -1.09
CA ARG A 28 -9.85 11.86 -0.44
C ARG A 28 -9.92 10.41 -0.92
N ILE A 29 -9.57 10.17 -2.17
CA ILE A 29 -9.63 8.85 -2.80
C ILE A 29 -8.31 8.61 -3.54
N LEU A 30 -7.66 7.49 -3.24
CA LEU A 30 -6.45 7.05 -3.91
C LEU A 30 -6.62 5.62 -4.40
N THR A 31 -6.43 5.43 -5.70
CA THR A 31 -6.25 4.11 -6.32
C THR A 31 -4.86 4.06 -6.91
N LEU A 32 -4.08 3.07 -6.49
CA LEU A 32 -2.71 2.87 -6.92
C LEU A 32 -2.51 1.41 -7.34
N ASP A 33 -2.37 1.18 -8.65
CA ASP A 33 -2.02 -0.12 -9.20
C ASP A 33 -0.51 -0.20 -9.47
N LEU A 34 0.17 -1.00 -8.66
CA LEU A 34 1.59 -1.30 -8.71
C LEU A 34 1.84 -2.79 -8.95
N GLY A 35 0.88 -3.53 -9.50
CA GLY A 35 1.06 -4.96 -9.73
C GLY A 35 2.25 -5.26 -10.65
N MET A 36 3.10 -6.22 -10.28
CA MET A 36 4.30 -6.60 -11.02
C MET A 36 5.25 -5.41 -11.28
N SER A 37 5.45 -4.54 -10.28
CA SER A 37 6.24 -3.29 -10.41
C SER A 37 7.52 -3.26 -9.57
N SER A 38 7.95 -4.44 -9.08
CA SER A 38 9.18 -4.64 -8.31
C SER A 38 9.32 -3.75 -7.07
N VAL A 39 8.19 -3.46 -6.41
CA VAL A 39 8.13 -2.55 -5.24
C VAL A 39 8.95 -3.09 -4.07
N GLY A 40 8.86 -4.39 -3.79
CA GLY A 40 9.54 -5.05 -2.68
C GLY A 40 9.08 -4.57 -1.30
N TYR A 41 9.63 -5.18 -0.25
CA TYR A 41 9.36 -4.80 1.14
C TYR A 41 9.60 -3.31 1.42
N ASN A 42 10.77 -2.76 1.05
CA ASN A 42 11.10 -1.36 1.30
C ASN A 42 10.11 -0.37 0.65
N GLY A 43 9.63 -0.69 -0.55
CA GLY A 43 8.63 0.13 -1.22
C GLY A 43 7.26 0.06 -0.52
N VAL A 44 6.86 -1.12 -0.05
CA VAL A 44 5.63 -1.28 0.75
C VAL A 44 5.74 -0.57 2.09
N GLN A 45 6.88 -0.65 2.74
CA GLN A 45 7.14 0.08 3.99
C GLN A 45 6.94 1.59 3.81
N ALA A 46 7.42 2.15 2.69
CA ALA A 46 7.16 3.54 2.37
C ALA A 46 5.67 3.81 2.12
N LEU A 47 4.98 2.97 1.34
CA LEU A 47 3.56 3.15 1.04
C LEU A 47 2.65 3.06 2.27
N ALA A 48 3.05 2.38 3.34
CA ALA A 48 2.29 2.36 4.59
C ALA A 48 2.16 3.75 5.23
N SER A 49 3.02 4.73 4.89
CA SER A 49 2.87 6.13 5.34
C SER A 49 1.62 6.80 4.79
N LEU A 50 0.93 6.22 3.80
CA LEU A 50 -0.36 6.70 3.32
C LEU A 50 -1.44 6.72 4.42
N LYS A 51 -1.23 6.02 5.55
CA LYS A 51 -2.07 6.15 6.75
C LYS A 51 -2.11 7.59 7.31
N GLU A 52 -1.07 8.38 7.05
CA GLU A 52 -0.95 9.76 7.52
C GLU A 52 -1.69 10.76 6.62
N THR A 53 -2.32 10.30 5.53
CA THR A 53 -3.01 11.19 4.57
C THR A 53 -4.23 11.84 5.23
N PRO A 54 -4.26 13.18 5.47
CA PRO A 54 -5.19 13.79 6.41
C PRO A 54 -6.68 13.58 6.10
N LEU A 55 -7.05 13.55 4.81
CA LEU A 55 -8.44 13.45 4.36
C LEU A 55 -8.74 12.17 3.58
N LEU A 56 -7.83 11.19 3.58
CA LEU A 56 -7.99 9.97 2.80
C LEU A 56 -9.11 9.11 3.39
N ARG A 57 -10.08 8.81 2.54
CA ARG A 57 -11.32 8.11 2.88
C ARG A 57 -11.40 6.74 2.20
N THR A 58 -10.83 6.63 1.02
CA THR A 58 -10.77 5.39 0.26
C THR A 58 -9.36 5.16 -0.29
N LEU A 59 -8.81 4.00 0.02
CA LEU A 59 -7.52 3.53 -0.49
C LEU A 59 -7.71 2.18 -1.17
N ALA A 60 -7.38 2.11 -2.46
CA ALA A 60 -7.24 0.85 -3.18
C ALA A 60 -5.78 0.70 -3.62
N LEU A 61 -5.09 -0.29 -3.07
CA LEU A 61 -3.68 -0.54 -3.32
C LEU A 61 -3.51 -1.95 -3.89
N ASN A 62 -3.13 -2.03 -5.17
CA ASN A 62 -2.80 -3.29 -5.82
C ASN A 62 -1.28 -3.47 -5.83
N LEU A 63 -0.81 -4.43 -5.03
CA LEU A 63 0.60 -4.80 -4.90
C LEU A 63 0.85 -6.22 -5.41
N ARG A 64 -0.03 -6.78 -6.24
CA ARG A 64 0.13 -8.10 -6.84
C ARG A 64 1.56 -8.35 -7.34
N ASP A 65 2.15 -9.50 -7.01
CA ASP A 65 3.48 -9.93 -7.49
C ASP A 65 4.60 -8.89 -7.24
N ASN A 66 4.76 -8.42 -6.00
CA ASN A 66 5.81 -7.45 -5.60
C ASN A 66 6.74 -7.95 -4.48
N SER A 67 6.72 -9.24 -4.15
CA SER A 67 7.63 -9.86 -3.17
C SER A 67 7.66 -9.13 -1.81
N THR A 68 6.49 -8.90 -1.22
CA THR A 68 6.37 -8.15 0.04
C THR A 68 6.55 -9.03 1.28
N GLY A 69 6.16 -10.30 1.20
CA GLY A 69 6.19 -11.26 2.31
C GLY A 69 5.25 -10.90 3.46
N ASP A 70 5.38 -11.66 4.55
CA ASP A 70 4.69 -11.40 5.81
C ASP A 70 5.05 -10.04 6.41
N ASP A 71 6.32 -9.66 6.41
CA ASP A 71 6.77 -8.34 6.89
C ASP A 71 6.06 -7.19 6.16
N GLY A 72 5.85 -7.33 4.85
CA GLY A 72 5.10 -6.35 4.08
C GLY A 72 3.62 -6.29 4.47
N ALA A 73 3.00 -7.43 4.76
CA ALA A 73 1.63 -7.49 5.23
C ALA A 73 1.47 -6.89 6.65
N GLU A 74 2.42 -7.17 7.55
CA GLU A 74 2.50 -6.57 8.88
C GLU A 74 2.57 -5.05 8.82
N VAL A 75 3.42 -4.51 7.94
CA VAL A 75 3.56 -3.06 7.78
C VAL A 75 2.30 -2.44 7.16
N LEU A 76 1.65 -3.12 6.20
CA LEU A 76 0.38 -2.67 5.63
C LEU A 76 -0.77 -2.69 6.64
N ALA A 77 -0.72 -3.54 7.67
CA ALA A 77 -1.72 -3.55 8.74
C ALA A 77 -1.78 -2.21 9.51
N ALA A 78 -0.72 -1.40 9.46
CA ALA A 78 -0.73 -0.06 10.04
C ALA A 78 -1.68 0.93 9.33
N LEU A 79 -2.21 0.59 8.15
CA LEU A 79 -3.20 1.42 7.45
C LEU A 79 -4.50 1.61 8.24
N LYS A 80 -4.81 0.75 9.21
CA LYS A 80 -5.94 0.93 10.15
C LYS A 80 -5.83 2.17 11.04
N GLU A 81 -4.62 2.71 11.20
CA GLU A 81 -4.38 3.92 12.00
C GLU A 81 -4.76 5.20 11.23
N ALA A 82 -5.17 5.08 9.96
CA ALA A 82 -5.57 6.21 9.15
C ALA A 82 -6.88 6.83 9.69
N PRO A 83 -6.88 8.11 10.10
CA PRO A 83 -7.94 8.66 10.96
C PRO A 83 -9.32 8.75 10.29
N LEU A 84 -9.36 8.84 8.95
CA LEU A 84 -10.59 9.01 8.18
C LEU A 84 -10.82 7.91 7.14
N LEU A 85 -9.99 6.86 7.12
CA LEU A 85 -10.07 5.78 6.14
C LEU A 85 -11.26 4.88 6.49
N HIS A 86 -12.23 4.79 5.58
CA HIS A 86 -13.43 3.96 5.77
C HIS A 86 -13.53 2.82 4.75
N SER A 87 -12.68 2.82 3.73
CA SER A 87 -12.65 1.80 2.70
C SER A 87 -11.22 1.52 2.30
N LEU A 88 -10.77 0.30 2.60
CA LEU A 88 -9.45 -0.21 2.22
C LEU A 88 -9.62 -1.42 1.32
N THR A 89 -8.95 -1.42 0.18
CA THR A 89 -8.84 -2.59 -0.71
C THR A 89 -7.37 -2.88 -0.93
N LEU A 90 -6.93 -4.08 -0.53
CA LEU A 90 -5.58 -4.57 -0.74
C LEU A 90 -5.61 -5.77 -1.69
N ASN A 91 -4.79 -5.74 -2.74
CA ASN A 91 -4.50 -6.93 -3.54
C ASN A 91 -3.05 -7.35 -3.32
N LEU A 92 -2.86 -8.46 -2.61
CA LEU A 92 -1.55 -9.03 -2.27
C LEU A 92 -1.28 -10.36 -2.97
N TRP A 93 -2.02 -10.72 -4.01
CA TRP A 93 -1.80 -11.97 -4.75
C TRP A 93 -0.34 -12.09 -5.22
N GLY A 94 0.29 -13.25 -5.02
CA GLY A 94 1.67 -13.49 -5.45
C GLY A 94 2.75 -12.75 -4.63
N ASN A 95 2.47 -12.37 -3.38
CA ASN A 95 3.45 -11.74 -2.49
C ASN A 95 4.00 -12.62 -1.37
N SER A 96 3.68 -13.92 -1.37
CA SER A 96 4.13 -14.87 -0.33
C SER A 96 3.70 -14.46 1.08
N VAL A 97 2.44 -14.03 1.25
CA VAL A 97 1.83 -13.79 2.56
C VAL A 97 1.36 -15.13 3.14
N GLY A 98 1.93 -15.53 4.28
CA GLY A 98 1.61 -16.72 5.06
C GLY A 98 0.81 -16.40 6.32
N ASP A 99 0.90 -17.26 7.32
CA ASP A 99 0.06 -17.20 8.53
C ASP A 99 0.30 -15.92 9.36
N SER A 100 1.57 -15.51 9.53
CA SER A 100 1.91 -14.29 10.28
C SER A 100 1.36 -13.03 9.61
N GLY A 101 1.54 -12.91 8.30
CA GLY A 101 1.01 -11.78 7.55
C GLY A 101 -0.52 -11.78 7.51
N ALA A 102 -1.15 -12.95 7.38
CA ALA A 102 -2.61 -13.08 7.48
C ALA A 102 -3.13 -12.66 8.86
N GLN A 103 -2.45 -13.06 9.94
CA GLN A 103 -2.79 -12.65 11.31
C GLN A 103 -2.67 -11.15 11.51
N ALA A 104 -1.64 -10.51 10.95
CA ALA A 104 -1.47 -9.07 11.03
C ALA A 104 -2.59 -8.32 10.29
N LEU A 105 -2.93 -8.76 9.07
CA LEU A 105 -4.01 -8.19 8.27
C LEU A 105 -5.40 -8.39 8.89
N ALA A 106 -5.61 -9.44 9.69
CA ALA A 106 -6.86 -9.64 10.43
C ALA A 106 -7.14 -8.54 11.48
N SER A 107 -6.15 -7.69 11.77
CA SER A 107 -6.30 -6.54 12.67
C SER A 107 -6.72 -5.23 11.99
N LEU A 108 -6.88 -5.22 10.65
CA LEU A 108 -7.27 -4.06 9.84
C LEU A 108 -8.72 -3.60 10.08
#